data_AF-A0A1J8QYG3-F1
#
_entry.id   AF-A0A1J8QYG3-F1
#
_cell.length_a   1.000
_cell.length_b   1.000
_cell.length_c   1.000
_cell.angle_alpha   90.00
_cell.angle_beta   90.00
_cell.angle_gamma   90.00
#
_symmetry.space_group_name_H-M   'P 1'
#
loop_
_entity.id
_entity.type
_entity.pdbx_description
1 polymer ?
#
loop_
_entity_poly.entity_id
_entity_poly.type
_entity_poly.pdbx_seq_one_letter_code
_entity_poly.pdbx_strand_id
1 'polypeptide(L)' 'MNGSPIEKGSKMEELVRGIRVRKGLKPDIPALDYYYDKL' A
#
# COMPACT_ATOMS: atom_id res chain seq x y z
N MET A 1 8.44 7.97 11.95
CA MET A 1 7.30 8.40 11.11
C MET A 1 6.07 7.72 11.66
N ASN A 2 5.12 8.48 12.18
CA ASN A 2 3.86 7.94 12.72
C ASN A 2 2.81 7.98 11.60
N GLY A 3 2.02 6.92 11.45
CA GLY A 3 0.99 6.80 10.41
C GLY A 3 1.02 5.43 9.74
N SER A 4 -0.12 5.00 9.22
CA SER A 4 -0.25 3.72 8.55
C SER A 4 0.02 3.87 7.04
N PRO A 5 0.77 2.97 6.40
CA PRO A 5 1.05 3.06 4.96
C PRO A 5 -0.19 2.81 4.08
N ILE A 6 -1.28 2.29 4.67
CA ILE A 6 -2.57 2.09 3.99
C ILE A 6 -3.53 3.28 4.20
N GLU A 7 -3.21 4.19 5.11
CA GLU A 7 -4.03 5.38 5.38
C GLU A 7 -3.77 6.44 4.31
N LYS A 8 -4.76 6.65 3.44
CA LYS A 8 -4.69 7.60 2.33
C LYS A 8 -4.48 9.03 2.82
N GLY A 9 -3.57 9.75 2.18
CA GLY A 9 -3.22 11.13 2.56
C GLY A 9 -2.22 11.23 3.72
N SER A 10 -1.80 10.10 4.31
CA SER A 10 -0.69 10.09 5.26
C SER A 10 0.65 10.23 4.55
N LYS A 11 1.62 10.87 5.21
CA LYS A 11 3.02 10.93 4.70
C LYS A 11 3.63 9.54 4.47
N MET A 12 3.15 8.53 5.21
CA MET A 12 3.61 7.15 5.05
C MET A 12 3.07 6.50 3.77
N GLU A 13 1.82 6.78 3.40
CA GLU A 13 1.25 6.29 2.15
C GLU A 13 1.99 6.86 0.94
N GLU A 14 2.26 8.16 0.92
CA GLU A 14 2.96 8.82 -0.18
C GLU A 14 4.35 8.22 -0.42
N LEU A 15 5.10 8.00 0.67
CA LEU A 15 6.42 7.37 0.63
C LEU A 15 6.34 5.96 0.05
N VAL A 16 5.44 5.12 0.57
CA VAL A 16 5.30 3.72 0.14
C VAL A 16 4.82 3.65 -1.31
N ARG A 17 3.86 4.48 -1.71
CA ARG A 17 3.35 4.58 -3.08
C ARG A 17 4.47 4.91 -4.06
N GLY A 18 5.31 5.91 -3.74
CA GLY A 18 6.46 6.29 -4.56
C GLY A 18 7.47 5.16 -4.73
N ILE A 19 7.71 4.37 -3.68
CA ILE A 19 8.57 3.18 -3.74
C ILE A 19 7.95 2.11 -4.64
N ARG A 20 6.66 1.81 -4.50
CA ARG A 20 5.96 0.79 -5.30
C ARG A 20 6.00 1.12 -6.79
N VAL A 21 5.67 2.36 -7.16
CA VAL A 21 5.74 2.84 -8.56
C VAL A 21 7.16 2.72 -9.12
N ARG A 22 8.18 3.18 -8.38
CA ARG A 22 9.59 3.07 -8.80
C ARG A 22 10.03 1.62 -9.01
N LYS A 23 9.42 0.67 -8.30
CA LYS A 23 9.70 -0.77 -8.41
C LYS A 23 8.79 -1.49 -9.42
N GLY A 24 7.93 -0.78 -10.15
CA GLY A 24 7.01 -1.39 -11.11
C GLY A 24 5.90 -2.22 -10.45
N LEU A 25 5.64 -2.01 -9.17
CA LEU A 25 4.54 -2.64 -8.44
C LEU A 25 3.26 -1.83 -8.61
N LYS A 26 2.10 -2.47 -8.41
CA LYS A 26 0.81 -1.76 -8.33
C LYS A 26 0.91 -0.63 -7.28
N PRO A 27 0.53 0.62 -7.59
CA PRO A 27 0.69 1.75 -6.68
C PRO A 27 0.03 1.53 -5.32
N ASP A 28 -1.17 0.95 -5.33
CA ASP A 28 -1.93 0.64 -4.13
C ASP A 28 -1.46 -0.66 -3.45
N ILE A 29 -1.59 -0.70 -2.12
CA ILE A 29 -1.33 -1.88 -1.31
C ILE A 29 -2.56 -2.80 -1.43
N PRO A 30 -2.41 -4.07 -1.85
CA PRO A 30 -3.53 -5.00 -1.92
C PRO A 30 -4.11 -5.24 -0.53
N ALA A 31 -5.43 -5.25 -0.42
CA ALA A 31 -6.13 -5.57 0.82
C ALA A 31 -6.12 -7.09 1.08
N LEU A 32 -6.62 -7.50 2.24
CA LEU A 32 -6.57 -8.90 2.69
C LEU A 32 -7.32 -9.85 1.75
N ASP A 33 -8.40 -9.39 1.14
CA ASP A 33 -9.22 -10.09 0.14
C ASP A 33 -8.43 -10.55 -1.09
N TYR A 34 -7.36 -9.83 -1.46
CA TYR A 34 -6.47 -10.25 -2.55
C TYR A 34 -5.75 -11.58 -2.23
N TYR A 35 -5.56 -11.89 -0.95
CA TYR A 35 -4.79 -13.05 -0.48
C TYR A 35 -5.66 -14.11 0.17
N TYR A 36 -6.83 -13.74 0.67
CA TYR A 36 -7.70 -14.62 1.44
C TYR A 36 -8.75 -15.28 0.54
N ASP A 37 -8.46 -16.49 0.08
CA ASP A 37 -9.42 -17.36 -0.59
C ASP A 37 -10.24 -18.11 0.47
N LYS A 38 -11.52 -17.77 0.59
CA LYS A 38 -12.40 -18.31 1.62
C LYS A 38 -13.03 -19.60 1.13
N LEU A 39 -12.62 -20.72 1.73
CA LEU A 39 -13.22 -22.05 1.54
C LEU A 39 -14.65 -22.12 2.09
#